data_AF-A0A964V4M4-F1
#
_entry.id   AF-A0A964V4M4-F1
#
_cell.length_a   1.000
_cell.length_b   1.000
_cell.length_c   1.000
_cell.angle_alpha   90.00
_cell.angle_beta   90.00
_cell.angle_gamma   90.00
#
_symmetry.space_group_name_H-M   'P 1'
#
loop_
_entity.id
_entity.type
_entity.pdbx_description
1 polymer ?
#
loop_
_entity_poly.entity_id
_entity_poly.type
_entity_poly.pdbx_seq_one_letter_code
_entity_poly.pdbx_strand_id
1 'polypeptide(L)'
;MTIANVPQPCVFCNPAREVLAENALALAFYDINPVSPGHALIVPRQHFRTIFDAAGPAYAACFELAREVQEILVREHSPAGFNLGINCETAGGQSVWHAHIHLIPRYLGDVEDPLGGVRNVIPRKR
;
A
#
# COMPACT_ATOMS: atom_id res chain seq x y z
N MET A 1 26.64 12.84 23.11
CA MET A 1 26.84 12.94 21.66
C MET A 1 25.64 12.30 20.98
N THR A 2 24.64 13.10 20.62
CA THR A 2 23.47 12.62 19.90
C THR A 2 23.88 12.30 18.48
N ILE A 3 23.69 11.05 18.08
CA ILE A 3 23.91 10.60 16.71
C ILE A 3 22.93 11.43 15.85
N ALA A 4 23.46 12.31 15.02
CA ALA A 4 22.64 13.05 14.07
C ALA A 4 21.90 12.03 13.21
N ASN A 5 20.57 12.07 13.27
CA ASN A 5 19.68 11.19 12.53
C ASN A 5 19.80 11.54 11.04
N VAL A 6 20.72 10.89 10.33
CA VAL A 6 20.84 11.06 8.88
C VAL A 6 19.50 10.60 8.28
N PRO A 7 18.76 11.48 7.57
CA PRO A 7 17.51 11.08 6.96
C PRO A 7 17.79 9.94 5.98
N GLN A 8 17.28 8.74 6.30
CA GLN A 8 17.39 7.62 5.38
C GLN A 8 16.64 7.98 4.08
N PRO A 9 17.21 7.72 2.90
CA PRO A 9 16.54 7.99 1.64
C PRO A 9 15.21 7.23 1.58
N CYS A 10 14.13 7.90 1.20
CA CYS A 10 12.81 7.29 1.14
C CYS A 10 12.77 6.20 0.05
N VAL A 11 12.41 4.98 0.45
CA VAL A 11 12.33 3.80 -0.43
C VAL A 11 11.23 3.88 -1.50
N PHE A 12 10.30 4.84 -1.39
CA PHE A 12 9.21 5.06 -2.36
C PHE A 12 9.45 6.27 -3.26
N CYS A 13 10.33 7.20 -2.90
CA CYS A 13 10.68 8.32 -3.79
C CYS A 13 11.53 7.87 -4.98
N ASN A 14 12.36 6.85 -4.78
CA ASN A 14 13.13 6.21 -5.84
C ASN A 14 12.99 4.69 -5.70
N PRO A 15 11.84 4.13 -6.11
CA PRO A 15 11.58 2.71 -5.93
C PRO A 15 12.55 1.91 -6.82
N ALA A 16 13.49 1.20 -6.21
CA ALA A 16 14.39 0.27 -6.90
C ALA A 16 13.68 -1.06 -7.19
N ARG A 17 12.49 -1.01 -7.78
CA ARG A 17 11.63 -2.16 -8.09
C ARG A 17 10.75 -1.86 -9.30
N GLU A 18 10.20 -2.91 -9.91
CA GLU A 18 9.31 -2.80 -11.05
C GLU A 18 8.02 -2.04 -10.69
N VAL A 19 7.62 -1.12 -11.57
CA VAL A 19 6.37 -0.37 -11.47
C VAL A 19 5.28 -1.20 -12.14
N LEU A 20 4.25 -1.54 -11.37
CA LEU A 20 3.09 -2.30 -11.83
C LEU A 20 2.16 -1.45 -12.70
N ALA A 21 1.91 -0.21 -12.25
CA ALA A 21 1.11 0.77 -12.96
C ALA A 21 1.49 2.17 -12.46
N GLU A 22 1.23 3.19 -13.28
CA GLU A 22 1.48 4.57 -12.88
C GLU A 22 0.54 5.55 -13.57
N ASN A 23 0.34 6.70 -12.95
CA ASN A 23 -0.25 7.86 -13.58
C ASN A 23 0.61 9.11 -13.32
N ALA A 24 0.08 10.29 -13.66
CA ALA A 24 0.81 11.55 -13.56
C ALA A 24 1.32 11.85 -12.13
N LEU A 25 0.61 11.42 -11.09
CA LEU A 25 0.90 11.81 -9.69
C LEU A 25 1.10 10.62 -8.74
N ALA A 26 0.91 9.38 -9.19
CA ALA A 26 1.03 8.18 -8.37
C ALA A 26 1.75 7.04 -9.09
N LEU A 27 2.32 6.14 -8.30
CA LEU A 27 2.99 4.91 -8.69
C LEU A 27 2.36 3.73 -7.95
N ALA A 28 2.33 2.57 -8.58
CA ALA A 28 1.97 1.30 -7.94
C ALA A 28 3.03 0.24 -8.17
N PHE A 29 3.28 -0.61 -7.18
CA PHE A 29 4.21 -1.73 -7.24
C PHE A 29 3.84 -2.80 -6.21
N TYR A 30 4.30 -4.03 -6.39
CA TYR A 30 4.06 -5.08 -5.40
C TYR A 30 4.78 -4.80 -4.07
N ASP A 31 4.14 -5.21 -2.98
CA ASP A 31 4.77 -5.25 -1.66
C ASP A 31 5.81 -6.37 -1.62
N ILE A 32 6.97 -6.08 -1.02
CA ILE A 32 8.05 -7.05 -0.82
C ILE A 32 7.75 -8.04 0.31
N ASN A 33 6.81 -7.69 1.20
CA ASN A 33 6.29 -8.53 2.28
C ASN A 33 4.77 -8.69 2.10
N PRO A 34 4.32 -9.41 1.05
CA PRO A 34 2.90 -9.49 0.72
C PRO A 34 2.12 -10.21 1.82
N VAL A 35 0.93 -9.68 2.17
CA VAL A 35 -0.03 -10.37 3.06
C VAL A 35 -0.64 -11.56 2.33
N SER A 36 -0.88 -11.40 1.04
CA SER A 36 -1.43 -12.40 0.12
C SER A 36 -0.86 -12.18 -1.29
N PRO A 37 -0.94 -13.18 -2.18
CA PRO A 37 -0.48 -13.02 -3.56
C PRO A 37 -1.14 -11.81 -4.24
N GLY A 38 -0.30 -10.96 -4.86
CA GLY A 38 -0.73 -9.73 -5.53
C GLY A 38 -0.88 -8.51 -4.62
N HIS A 39 -0.49 -8.56 -3.33
CA HIS A 39 -0.46 -7.38 -2.46
C HIS A 39 0.37 -6.26 -3.10
N ALA A 40 -0.30 -5.16 -3.43
CA ALA A 40 0.30 -3.99 -4.07
C ALA A 40 0.23 -2.77 -3.15
N LEU A 41 1.18 -1.86 -3.35
CA LEU A 41 1.27 -0.56 -2.72
C LEU A 41 1.06 0.52 -3.77
N ILE A 42 0.18 1.48 -3.47
CA ILE A 42 -0.03 2.68 -4.28
C ILE A 42 0.49 3.89 -3.51
N VAL A 43 1.37 4.67 -4.13
CA VAL A 43 2.06 5.80 -3.49
C VAL A 43 1.98 7.05 -4.37
N PRO A 44 1.85 8.25 -3.78
CA PRO A 44 2.03 9.49 -4.53
C PRO A 44 3.51 9.61 -4.95
N ARG A 45 3.77 10.20 -6.12
CA ARG A 45 5.14 10.51 -6.58
C ARG A 45 5.82 11.52 -5.64
N GLN A 46 5.08 12.55 -5.24
CA GLN A 46 5.53 13.50 -4.24
C GLN A 46 5.57 12.83 -2.86
N HIS A 47 6.60 13.14 -2.08
CA HIS A 47 6.73 12.66 -0.71
C HIS A 47 5.75 13.38 0.22
N PHE A 48 4.77 12.63 0.73
CA PHE A 48 3.89 13.04 1.81
C PHE A 48 4.07 12.07 2.97
N ARG A 49 4.16 12.55 4.21
CA ARG A 49 4.36 11.67 5.37
C ARG A 49 3.18 10.70 5.52
N THR A 50 1.96 11.22 5.50
CA THR A 50 0.71 10.46 5.56
C THR A 50 -0.20 10.85 4.40
N ILE A 51 -1.26 10.08 4.14
CA ILE A 51 -2.23 10.43 3.11
C ILE A 51 -2.98 11.72 3.42
N PHE A 52 -3.06 12.11 4.70
CA PHE A 52 -3.72 13.34 5.14
C PHE A 52 -2.90 14.60 4.83
N ASP A 53 -1.61 14.46 4.53
CA ASP A 53 -0.76 15.55 4.09
C ASP A 53 -0.85 15.78 2.57
N ALA A 54 -1.44 14.83 1.83
CA ALA A 54 -1.52 14.88 0.38
C ALA A 54 -2.53 15.94 -0.11
N ALA A 55 -2.13 16.72 -1.10
CA ALA A 55 -3.06 17.63 -1.78
C ALA A 55 -4.15 16.85 -2.53
N GLY A 56 -5.33 17.46 -2.70
CA GLY A 56 -6.50 16.84 -3.35
C GLY A 56 -6.19 16.10 -4.67
N PRO A 57 -5.42 16.68 -5.61
CA PRO A 57 -5.05 15.99 -6.84
C PRO A 57 -4.20 14.73 -6.64
N ALA A 58 -3.22 14.77 -5.73
CA ALA A 58 -2.38 13.61 -5.42
C ALA A 58 -3.18 12.52 -4.71
N TYR A 59 -4.09 12.91 -3.80
CA TYR A 59 -5.03 12.01 -3.15
C TYR A 59 -5.90 11.29 -4.19
N ALA A 60 -6.56 12.05 -5.08
CA ALA A 60 -7.42 11.50 -6.12
C ALA A 60 -6.65 10.53 -7.04
N ALA A 61 -5.46 10.94 -7.50
CA ALA A 61 -4.63 10.12 -8.37
C ALA A 61 -4.25 8.76 -7.75
N CYS A 62 -4.03 8.69 -6.43
CA CYS A 62 -3.75 7.42 -5.76
C CYS A 62 -4.96 6.48 -5.77
N PHE A 63 -6.16 6.99 -5.51
CA PHE A 63 -7.38 6.16 -5.52
C PHE A 63 -7.84 5.78 -6.93
N GLU A 64 -7.63 6.66 -7.91
CA GLU A 64 -7.84 6.33 -9.32
C GLU A 64 -6.91 5.20 -9.77
N LEU A 65 -5.63 5.28 -9.40
CA LEU A 65 -4.65 4.22 -9.68
C LEU A 65 -4.99 2.93 -8.94
N ALA A 66 -5.48 3.01 -7.70
CA ALA A 66 -5.88 1.81 -6.95
C ALA A 66 -7.00 1.02 -7.66
N ARG A 67 -7.93 1.70 -8.33
CA ARG A 67 -8.96 1.04 -9.16
C ARG A 67 -8.35 0.35 -10.37
N GLU A 68 -7.43 0.98 -11.08
CA GLU A 68 -6.73 0.38 -12.22
C GLU A 68 -5.92 -0.85 -11.81
N VAL A 69 -5.16 -0.73 -10.72
CA VAL A 69 -4.40 -1.86 -10.15
C VAL A 69 -5.33 -2.99 -9.74
N GLN A 70 -6.50 -2.70 -9.16
CA GLN A 70 -7.48 -3.73 -8.81
C GLN A 70 -7.91 -4.55 -10.04
N GLU A 71 -8.11 -3.92 -11.20
CA GLU A 71 -8.44 -4.63 -12.45
C GLU A 71 -7.28 -5.50 -12.94
N ILE A 72 -6.03 -5.02 -12.82
CA ILE A 72 -4.83 -5.82 -13.13
C ILE A 72 -4.79 -7.07 -12.24
N LEU A 73 -4.95 -6.88 -10.92
CA LEU A 73 -4.91 -7.97 -9.95
C LEU A 73 -6.04 -8.98 -10.15
N VAL A 74 -7.23 -8.54 -10.61
CA VAL A 74 -8.31 -9.46 -11.00
C VAL A 74 -7.88 -10.38 -12.13
N ARG A 75 -7.24 -9.84 -13.17
CA ARG A 75 -6.80 -10.61 -14.34
C ARG A 75 -5.66 -11.57 -14.01
N GLU A 76 -4.71 -11.12 -13.20
CA GLU A 76 -3.47 -11.87 -12.92
C GLU A 76 -3.63 -12.90 -11.81
N HIS A 77 -4.48 -12.62 -10.81
CA HIS A 77 -4.55 -13.43 -9.60
C HIS A 77 -5.94 -14.02 -9.31
N SER A 78 -7.00 -13.56 -9.97
CA SER A 78 -8.38 -14.03 -9.73
C SER A 78 -8.81 -14.07 -8.24
N PRO A 79 -8.60 -13.00 -7.47
CA PRO A 79 -9.01 -12.96 -6.07
C PRO A 79 -10.54 -12.94 -5.92
N ALA A 80 -11.02 -13.43 -4.79
CA ALA A 80 -12.43 -13.45 -4.41
C ALA A 80 -12.89 -12.15 -3.70
N GLY A 81 -11.95 -11.26 -3.35
CA GLY A 81 -12.24 -9.99 -2.70
C GLY A 81 -10.98 -9.16 -2.50
N PHE A 82 -11.11 -8.02 -1.83
CA PHE A 82 -9.99 -7.13 -1.54
C PHE A 82 -10.13 -6.50 -0.15
N ASN A 83 -8.99 -6.19 0.46
CA ASN A 83 -8.91 -5.19 1.52
C ASN A 83 -8.05 -4.01 1.04
N LEU A 84 -8.51 -2.81 1.35
CA LEU A 84 -7.78 -1.57 1.15
C LEU A 84 -7.43 -1.00 2.53
N GLY A 85 -6.17 -0.64 2.76
CA GLY A 85 -5.70 -0.15 4.05
C GLY A 85 -4.69 0.98 3.91
N ILE A 86 -4.73 1.94 4.84
CA ILE A 86 -3.77 3.03 4.92
C ILE A 86 -3.38 3.18 6.39
N ASN A 87 -2.10 3.03 6.68
CA ASN A 87 -1.57 3.24 8.02
C ASN A 87 -1.02 4.67 8.11
N CYS A 88 -1.51 5.42 9.10
CA CYS A 88 -1.06 6.79 9.34
C CYS A 88 -0.50 6.89 10.76
N GLU A 89 0.71 7.43 10.87
CA GLU A 89 1.43 7.59 12.13
C GLU A 89 1.79 6.26 12.83
N THR A 90 2.69 6.35 13.81
CA THR A 90 3.23 5.17 14.52
C THR A 90 2.11 4.34 15.15
N ALA A 91 1.11 4.99 15.76
CA ALA A 91 -0.03 4.30 16.39
C ALA A 91 -0.92 3.57 15.39
N GLY A 92 -0.96 4.03 14.14
CA GLY A 92 -1.64 3.35 13.03
C GLY A 92 -0.81 2.24 12.38
N GLY A 93 0.42 1.99 12.86
CA GLY A 93 1.30 0.95 12.31
C GLY A 93 2.06 1.38 11.05
N GLN A 94 2.20 2.68 10.79
CA GLN A 94 2.99 3.17 9.67
C GLN A 94 4.49 2.90 9.92
N SER A 95 5.14 2.23 8.97
CA SER A 95 6.56 1.87 9.05
C SER A 95 7.42 2.56 7.99
N VAL A 96 6.83 2.93 6.85
CA VAL A 96 7.45 3.78 5.83
C VAL A 96 6.79 5.15 5.86
N TRP A 97 7.59 6.19 6.12
CA TRP A 97 7.14 7.59 6.25
C TRP A 97 6.88 8.27 4.92
N HIS A 98 6.20 7.57 4.02
CA HIS A 98 5.69 8.07 2.76
C HIS A 98 4.30 7.46 2.58
N ALA A 99 3.28 8.28 2.32
CA ALA A 99 1.89 7.88 2.19
C ALA A 99 1.74 6.69 1.22
N HIS A 100 1.10 5.61 1.66
CA HIS A 100 0.90 4.45 0.80
C HIS A 100 -0.43 3.78 1.12
N ILE A 101 -1.10 3.32 0.08
CA ILE A 101 -2.32 2.53 0.14
C ILE A 101 -1.94 1.09 -0.09
N HIS A 102 -2.25 0.22 0.87
CA HIS A 102 -2.22 -1.22 0.69
C HIS A 102 -3.46 -1.65 -0.07
N LEU A 103 -3.28 -2.32 -1.21
CA LEU A 103 -4.33 -3.03 -1.93
C LEU A 103 -4.03 -4.52 -1.87
N ILE A 104 -4.83 -5.25 -1.09
CA ILE A 104 -4.57 -6.62 -0.69
C ILE A 104 -5.65 -7.53 -1.29
N PRO A 105 -5.33 -8.34 -2.30
CA PRO A 105 -6.23 -9.37 -2.83
C PRO A 105 -6.57 -10.40 -1.74
N ARG A 106 -7.81 -10.87 -1.71
CA ARG A 106 -8.30 -11.88 -0.75
C ARG A 106 -8.85 -13.08 -1.49
N TYR A 107 -8.67 -14.26 -0.90
CA TYR A 107 -9.04 -15.54 -1.52
C TYR A 107 -9.92 -16.34 -0.59
N LEU A 108 -10.81 -17.16 -1.13
CA LEU A 108 -11.62 -18.06 -0.30
C LEU A 108 -10.69 -19.03 0.43
N GLY A 109 -10.82 -19.09 1.76
CA GLY A 109 -10.00 -19.95 2.63
C GLY A 109 -8.63 -19.39 3.00
N ASP A 110 -8.30 -18.13 2.64
CA ASP A 110 -7.04 -17.50 3.09
C ASP A 110 -7.02 -17.13 4.58
N VAL A 111 -8.21 -17.07 5.20
CA VAL A 111 -8.44 -16.98 6.65
C VAL A 111 -9.59 -17.91 7.03
N GLU A 112 -9.62 -18.32 8.30
CA GLU A 112 -10.66 -19.24 8.83
C GLU A 112 -12.06 -18.62 8.79
N ASP A 113 -12.19 -17.35 9.20
CA ASP A 113 -13.43 -16.59 9.15
C ASP A 113 -13.18 -15.19 8.58
N PRO A 114 -13.74 -14.83 7.41
CA PRO A 114 -13.57 -13.49 6.83
C PRO A 114 -14.39 -12.41 7.55
N LEU A 115 -15.33 -12.77 8.43
CA LEU A 115 -16.13 -11.81 9.19
C LEU A 115 -15.21 -10.89 10.01
N GLY A 116 -15.40 -9.58 9.87
CA GLY A 116 -14.51 -8.57 10.46
C GLY A 116 -13.44 -8.02 9.50
N GLY A 117 -13.25 -8.61 8.32
CA GLY A 117 -12.56 -8.03 7.17
C GLY A 117 -11.15 -7.55 7.47
N VAL A 118 -10.96 -6.23 7.57
CA VAL A 118 -9.67 -5.58 7.85
C VAL A 118 -9.00 -6.07 9.12
N ARG A 119 -9.77 -6.57 10.10
CA ARG A 119 -9.24 -7.13 11.36
C ARG A 119 -8.43 -8.42 11.14
N ASN A 120 -8.66 -9.10 10.02
CA ASN A 120 -8.03 -10.38 9.68
C ASN A 120 -6.84 -10.20 8.71
N VAL A 121 -6.55 -8.97 8.28
CA VAL A 121 -5.43 -8.66 7.36
C VAL A 121 -4.08 -8.79 8.06
N ILE A 122 -4.03 -8.50 9.36
CA ILE A 122 -2.82 -8.64 10.16
C ILE A 122 -2.79 -10.10 10.64
N PRO A 123 -1.84 -10.94 10.18
CA PRO A 123 -1.71 -12.28 10.71
C PRO A 123 -1.56 -12.18 12.23
N ARG A 124 -2.31 -13.00 13.00
CA ARG A 124 -2.11 -13.09 14.45
C ARG A 124 -0.61 -13.30 14.71
N LYS A 125 0.01 -12.29 15.34
CA LYS A 125 1.44 -12.10 15.66
C LYS A 125 2.34 -13.30 15.36
N ARG A 126 3.39 -13.05 14.55
CA ARG A 126 4.65 -13.82 14.64
C ARG A 126 5.25 -13.69 16.03
#